data_AF-A0A6I6AKZ7-F1
#
_entry.id   AF-A0A6I6AKZ7-F1
#
_cell.length_a   1.000
_cell.length_b   1.000
_cell.length_c   1.000
_cell.angle_alpha   90.00
_cell.angle_beta   90.00
_cell.angle_gamma   90.00
#
_symmetry.space_group_name_H-M   'P 1'
#
loop_
_entity.id
_entity.type
_entity.pdbx_description
1 polymer ?
#
loop_
_entity_poly.entity_id
_entity_poly.type
_entity_poly.pdbx_seq_one_letter_code
_entity_poly.pdbx_strand_id
1 'polypeptide(L)' 'MTSLELESSVVEWVIEHPEVQGVLESLGIDQSCQGKSLDYVCRQMGLDPHFVLKQLHEVIEADSGVDE' A
#
# COMPACT_ATOMS: atom_id res chain seq x y z
N MET A 1 -14.70 4.42 6.25
CA MET A 1 -13.29 4.38 6.70
C MET A 1 -12.96 2.94 6.99
N THR A 2 -12.63 2.24 5.92
CA THR A 2 -12.02 0.92 5.88
C THR A 2 -10.61 1.07 6.46
N SER A 3 -10.35 0.44 7.60
CA SER A 3 -9.00 0.38 8.15
C SER A 3 -8.24 -0.65 7.31
N LEU A 4 -7.49 -0.18 6.31
CA LEU A 4 -6.70 -1.06 5.46
C LEU A 4 -5.47 -1.55 6.21
N GLU A 5 -5.22 -2.87 6.14
CA GLU A 5 -4.09 -3.50 6.83
C GLU A 5 -3.32 -4.43 5.88
N LEU A 6 -2.36 -5.18 6.41
CA LEU A 6 -1.54 -6.13 5.65
C LEU A 6 -2.35 -7.22 4.93
N GLU A 7 -3.50 -7.59 5.50
CA GLU A 7 -4.41 -8.60 4.94
C GLU A 7 -5.26 -8.04 3.78
N SER A 8 -5.42 -6.72 3.70
CA SER A 8 -6.12 -6.06 2.59
C SER A 8 -5.39 -6.27 1.28
N SER A 9 -6.17 -6.39 0.20
CA SER A 9 -5.62 -6.57 -1.14
C SER A 9 -4.90 -5.31 -1.61
N VAL A 10 -3.79 -5.46 -2.32
CA VAL A 10 -3.07 -4.31 -2.93
C VAL A 10 -3.99 -3.49 -3.85
N VAL A 11 -4.97 -4.15 -4.47
CA VAL A 11 -6.02 -3.50 -5.27
C VAL A 11 -6.93 -2.63 -4.41
N GLU A 12 -7.33 -3.10 -3.23
CA GLU A 12 -8.17 -2.35 -2.29
C GLU A 12 -7.45 -1.08 -1.82
N TRP A 13 -6.15 -1.19 -1.54
CA TRP A 13 -5.30 -0.05 -1.20
C TRP A 13 -5.34 1.07 -2.25
N VAL A 14 -5.18 0.75 -3.54
CA VAL A 14 -5.17 1.76 -4.60
C VAL A 14 -6.56 2.28 -4.95
N ILE A 15 -7.61 1.48 -4.75
CA ILE A 15 -9.00 1.93 -4.94
C ILE A 15 -9.36 2.99 -3.88
N GLU A 16 -9.02 2.74 -2.63
CA GLU A 16 -9.36 3.66 -1.53
C GLU A 16 -8.39 4.84 -1.46
N HIS A 17 -7.10 4.60 -1.73
CA HIS A 17 -6.01 5.56 -1.64
C HIS A 17 -5.12 5.51 -2.90
N PRO A 18 -5.52 6.15 -4.01
CA PRO A 18 -4.74 6.15 -5.25
C PRO A 18 -3.32 6.73 -5.09
N GLU A 19 -3.10 7.60 -4.09
CA GLU A 19 -1.81 8.18 -3.75
C GLU A 19 -0.75 7.13 -3.38
N VAL A 20 -1.17 5.98 -2.83
CA VAL A 20 -0.24 4.92 -2.44
C VAL A 20 0.35 4.16 -3.64
N GLN A 21 -0.24 4.33 -4.83
CA GLN A 21 0.23 3.69 -6.06
C GLN A 21 1.70 4.05 -6.33
N GLY A 22 2.11 5.31 -6.12
CA GLY A 22 3.48 5.74 -6.36
C GLY A 22 4.51 5.02 -5.46
N VAL A 23 4.13 4.71 -4.22
CA VAL A 23 4.96 3.93 -3.29
C VAL A 23 5.07 2.48 -3.76
N LEU A 24 3.95 1.88 -4.13
CA LEU A 24 3.91 0.49 -4.62
C LEU A 24 4.76 0.33 -5.89
N GLU A 25 4.62 1.23 -6.86
CA GLU A 25 5.43 1.24 -8.09
C GLU A 25 6.92 1.44 -7.78
N SER A 26 7.27 2.33 -6.85
CA SER A 26 8.66 2.56 -6.44
C SER A 26 9.30 1.33 -5.77
N LEU A 27 8.49 0.48 -5.14
CA LEU A 27 8.90 -0.78 -4.54
C LEU A 27 8.86 -1.96 -5.53
N GLY A 28 8.41 -1.73 -6.77
CA GLY A 28 8.21 -2.77 -7.78
C GLY A 28 7.00 -3.67 -7.51
N ILE A 29 6.08 -3.25 -6.65
CA ILE A 29 4.84 -3.97 -6.34
C ILE A 29 3.85 -3.71 -7.49
N ASP A 30 3.71 -4.71 -8.36
CA ASP A 30 2.79 -4.65 -9.48
C ASP A 30 1.38 -5.19 -9.12
N GLN A 31 0.35 -4.49 -9.59
CA GLN A 31 -1.06 -4.81 -9.31
C GLN A 31 -1.69 -5.82 -10.28
N SER A 32 -0.94 -6.34 -11.26
CA SER A 32 -1.46 -7.28 -12.27
C SER A 32 -1.95 -8.59 -11.65
N CYS A 33 -1.57 -8.90 -10.41
CA CYS A 33 -2.10 -10.04 -9.65
C CYS A 33 -3.33 -9.63 -8.82
N GLN A 34 -4.47 -9.51 -9.52
CA GLN A 34 -5.81 -9.25 -8.98
C GLN A 34 -6.06 -10.01 -7.65
N GLY A 35 -6.11 -9.30 -6.52
CA GLY A 35 -6.61 -9.83 -5.23
C GLY A 35 -5.59 -10.44 -4.27
N LYS A 36 -4.28 -10.23 -4.45
CA LYS A 36 -3.29 -10.62 -3.43
C LYS A 36 -3.21 -9.58 -2.31
N SER A 37 -3.13 -10.05 -1.07
CA SER A 37 -2.88 -9.21 0.11
C SER A 37 -1.50 -8.56 0.07
N LEU A 38 -1.39 -7.39 0.67
CA LEU A 38 -0.12 -6.66 0.78
C LEU A 38 0.98 -7.51 1.43
N ASP A 39 0.66 -8.24 2.51
CA ASP A 39 1.59 -9.18 3.17
C ASP A 39 2.16 -10.21 2.19
N TYR A 40 1.26 -10.86 1.44
CA TYR A 40 1.65 -11.92 0.51
C TYR A 40 2.60 -11.40 -0.56
N VAL A 41 2.31 -10.23 -1.14
CA VAL A 41 3.14 -9.64 -2.19
C VAL A 41 4.50 -9.19 -1.63
N CYS A 42 4.52 -8.57 -0.46
CA CYS A 42 5.76 -8.18 0.21
C CYS A 42 6.66 -9.40 0.45
N ARG A 43 6.11 -10.49 1.01
CA ARG A 43 6.85 -11.73 1.26
C ARG A 43 7.35 -12.40 -0.02
N GLN A 44 6.55 -12.42 -1.08
CA GLN A 44 6.97 -12.96 -2.38
C GLN A 44 8.16 -12.20 -2.97
N MET A 45 8.26 -10.90 -2.72
CA MET A 45 9.36 -10.06 -3.20
C MET A 45 10.52 -9.91 -2.21
N GLY A 46 10.42 -10.53 -1.02
CA GLY A 46 11.43 -10.38 0.04
C GLY A 46 11.44 -9.00 0.70
N LEU A 47 10.33 -8.25 0.58
CA LEU A 47 10.13 -6.98 1.27
C LEU A 47 9.55 -7.21 2.67
N ASP A 48 9.87 -6.33 3.59
CA ASP A 48 9.24 -6.33 4.92
C ASP A 48 7.83 -5.71 4.82
N PRO A 49 6.76 -6.46 5.13
CA PRO A 49 5.40 -5.98 4.97
C PRO A 49 5.06 -4.79 5.88
N HIS A 50 5.62 -4.74 7.10
CA HIS A 50 5.36 -3.64 8.02
C HIS A 50 6.05 -2.35 7.58
N PHE A 51 7.24 -2.46 7.00
CA PHE A 51 7.93 -1.34 6.37
C PHE A 51 7.10 -0.75 5.22
N VAL A 52 6.57 -1.61 4.35
CA VAL A 52 5.71 -1.16 3.25
C VAL A 52 4.43 -0.52 3.80
N LEU A 53 3.74 -1.16 4.75
CA LEU A 53 2.53 -0.62 5.38
C LEU A 53 2.76 0.79 5.94
N LYS A 54 3.86 0.98 6.67
CA LYS A 54 4.23 2.29 7.21
C LYS A 54 4.35 3.34 6.10
N GLN A 55 5.05 3.02 5.01
CA GLN A 55 5.23 3.94 3.88
C GLN A 55 3.90 4.30 3.21
N LEU A 56 2.95 3.37 3.12
CA LEU A 56 1.62 3.64 2.57
C LEU A 56 0.86 4.62 3.48
N HIS A 57 0.87 4.39 4.79
CA HIS A 57 0.24 5.30 5.76
C HIS A 57 0.86 6.70 5.73
N GLU A 58 2.19 6.80 5.68
CA GLU A 58 2.90 8.08 5.61
C GLU A 58 2.48 8.91 4.38
N VAL A 59 2.23 8.26 3.24
CA VAL A 59 1.75 8.95 2.03
C VAL A 59 0.29 9.38 2.14
N ILE A 60 -0.57 8.54 2.74
CA ILE A 60 -1.98 8.89 2.98
C ILE A 60 -2.08 10.08 3.93
N GLU A 61 -1.27 10.08 5.01
CA GLU A 61 -1.22 11.19 5.97
C GLU A 61 -0.66 12.47 5.32
N ALA A 62 0.32 12.35 4.42
CA ALA A 62 0.87 13.48 3.67
C ALA A 62 -0.11 14.05 2.63
N ASP A 63 -0.90 13.22 1.95
CA ASP A 63 -1.92 13.67 0.99
C ASP A 63 -3.12 14.31 1.72
N SER A 64 -3.50 13.76 2.87
CA SER A 64 -4.54 14.30 3.74
C SER A 64 -4.12 15.57 4.49
N GLY A 65 -2.85 15.98 4.39
CA GLY A 65 -2.20 17.00 5.22
C GLY A 65 -1.61 18.19 4.44
N VAL A 66 -2.49 19.01 3.84
CA VAL A 66 -2.30 20.47 3.94
C VAL A 66 -2.98 20.89 5.22
N ASP A 67 -2.23 21.01 6.31
CA ASP A 67 -2.52 21.91 7.44
C ASP A 67 -1.34 21.86 8.44
N GLU A 68 -0.30 22.66 8.17
CA GLU A 68 0.41 23.48 9.18
C GLU A 68 1.08 24.70 8.52
#